data_AF-A0A6P2BQB0-F1
#
_entry.id   AF-A0A6P2BQB0-F1
#
_cell.length_a   1.000
_cell.length_b   1.000
_cell.length_c   1.000
_cell.angle_alpha   90.00
_cell.angle_beta   90.00
_cell.angle_gamma   90.00
#
_symmetry.space_group_name_H-M   'P 1'
#
loop_
_entity.id
_entity.type
_entity.pdbx_description
1 polymer ?
#
loop_
_entity_poly.entity_id
_entity_poly.type
_entity_poly.pdbx_seq_one_letter_code
_entity_poly.pdbx_strand_id
1 'polypeptide(L)'
;MVSAWHAGEGQAVETRLLDAFRAAMAAGGEAGPVRSAGLSVVAGHSWRVTDLRVDWSDDPLAALSRLLEVWLPQRADYIDRALRPESSPGFGVPGDDR
;
A
#
# COMPACT_ATOMS: atom_id res chain seq x y z
N MET A 1 0.66 -15.27 -10.74
CA MET A 1 1.46 -14.42 -9.84
C MET A 1 2.75 -13.92 -10.49
N VAL A 2 3.77 -14.78 -10.68
CA VAL A 2 5.11 -14.36 -11.15
C VAL A 2 5.08 -13.63 -12.50
N SER A 3 4.36 -14.15 -13.50
CA SER A 3 4.29 -13.48 -14.80
C SER A 3 3.67 -12.08 -14.72
N ALA A 4 2.63 -11.89 -13.90
CA ALA A 4 2.00 -10.59 -13.68
C ALA A 4 2.94 -9.60 -12.95
N TRP A 5 3.72 -10.08 -11.98
CA TRP A 5 4.75 -9.28 -11.32
C TRP A 5 5.79 -8.71 -12.29
N HIS A 6 6.25 -9.54 -13.24
CA HIS A 6 7.21 -9.12 -14.26
C HIS A 6 6.56 -8.19 -15.30
N ALA A 7 5.29 -8.41 -15.66
CA ALA A 7 4.58 -7.56 -16.62
C ALA A 7 4.41 -6.11 -16.15
N GLY A 8 4.37 -5.86 -14.83
CA GLY A 8 4.28 -4.51 -14.26
C GLY A 8 5.62 -3.78 -14.11
N GLU A 9 6.70 -4.25 -14.75
CA GLU A 9 8.00 -3.58 -14.67
C GLU A 9 7.91 -2.07 -15.03
N GLY A 10 8.62 -1.23 -14.26
CA GLY A 10 8.54 0.23 -14.37
C GLY A 10 7.40 0.89 -13.57
N GLN A 11 6.42 0.13 -13.09
CA GLN A 11 5.39 0.65 -12.19
C GLN A 11 5.86 0.70 -10.73
N ALA A 12 5.10 1.39 -9.88
CA ALA A 12 5.31 1.37 -8.44
C ALA A 12 5.23 -0.07 -7.90
N VAL A 13 6.13 -0.40 -6.96
CA VAL A 13 6.26 -1.76 -6.42
C VAL A 13 4.96 -2.26 -5.78
N GLU A 14 4.19 -1.38 -5.14
CA GLU A 14 2.88 -1.68 -4.58
C GLU A 14 1.88 -2.12 -5.65
N THR A 15 1.83 -1.41 -6.78
CA THR A 15 0.94 -1.75 -7.91
C THR A 15 1.30 -3.12 -8.46
N ARG A 16 2.60 -3.38 -8.66
CA ARG A 16 3.09 -4.68 -9.13
C ARG A 16 2.73 -5.82 -8.17
N LEU A 17 2.85 -5.60 -6.86
CA LEU A 17 2.46 -6.57 -5.84
C LEU A 17 0.96 -6.84 -5.89
N LEU A 18 0.13 -5.80 -6.01
CA LEU A 18 -1.32 -5.92 -6.09
C LEU A 18 -1.75 -6.68 -7.36
N ASP A 19 -1.14 -6.39 -8.52
CA ASP A 19 -1.44 -7.09 -9.77
C ASP A 19 -1.02 -8.55 -9.73
N ALA A 20 0.15 -8.84 -9.14
CA ALA A 20 0.60 -10.20 -8.92
C ALA A 20 -0.35 -10.97 -7.99
N PHE A 21 -0.86 -10.31 -6.95
CA PHE A 21 -1.83 -10.88 -6.02
C PHE A 21 -3.19 -11.13 -6.70
N ARG A 22 -3.71 -10.18 -7.49
CA ARG A 22 -4.91 -10.37 -8.33
C ARG A 22 -4.77 -11.57 -9.25
N ALA A 23 -3.64 -11.69 -9.94
CA ALA A 23 -3.38 -12.83 -10.82
C ALA A 23 -3.23 -14.16 -10.05
N ALA A 24 -2.75 -14.13 -8.80
CA ALA A 24 -2.70 -15.32 -7.95
C ALA A 24 -4.11 -15.76 -7.53
N MET A 25 -4.93 -14.80 -7.08
CA MET A 25 -6.32 -15.05 -6.70
C MET A 25 -7.15 -15.62 -7.85
N ALA A 26 -6.98 -15.09 -9.05
CA ALA A 26 -7.65 -15.59 -10.25
C ALA A 26 -7.20 -17.01 -10.65
N ALA A 27 -5.94 -17.37 -10.38
CA ALA A 27 -5.43 -18.73 -10.61
C ALA A 27 -5.97 -19.75 -9.58
N GLY A 28 -6.54 -19.27 -8.46
CA GLY A 28 -7.06 -20.10 -7.38
C GLY A 28 -5.98 -20.62 -6.43
N GLY A 29 -6.36 -21.55 -5.56
CA GLY A 29 -5.47 -22.17 -4.55
C GLY A 29 -6.06 -22.18 -3.16
N GLU A 30 -6.98 -21.25 -2.87
CA GLU A 30 -7.80 -21.28 -1.66
C GLU A 30 -9.09 -22.06 -1.88
N ALA A 31 -9.43 -22.93 -0.93
CA ALA A 31 -10.65 -23.74 -0.98
C ALA A 31 -11.87 -23.00 -0.42
N GLY A 32 -11.66 -21.95 0.39
CA GLY A 32 -12.69 -21.17 1.06
C GLY A 32 -12.73 -19.71 0.64
N PRO A 33 -13.73 -18.94 1.14
CA PRO A 33 -13.82 -17.51 0.88
C PRO A 33 -12.66 -16.77 1.55
N VAL A 34 -11.98 -15.91 0.81
CA VAL A 34 -10.95 -15.03 1.35
C VAL A 34 -11.61 -13.84 2.05
N ARG A 35 -11.26 -13.63 3.32
CA ARG A 35 -11.84 -12.58 4.18
C ARG A 35 -10.88 -11.43 4.46
N SER A 36 -9.59 -11.62 4.24
CA SER A 36 -8.56 -10.64 4.56
C SER A 36 -7.54 -10.51 3.44
N ALA A 37 -6.90 -9.35 3.37
CA ALA A 37 -5.86 -9.03 2.41
C ALA A 37 -4.93 -7.98 3.00
N GLY A 38 -3.64 -8.06 2.68
CA GLY A 38 -2.67 -7.07 3.15
C GLY A 38 -1.57 -6.85 2.12
N LEU A 39 -1.01 -5.65 2.14
CA LEU A 39 0.12 -5.26 1.31
C LEU A 39 1.09 -4.42 2.14
N SER A 40 2.36 -4.81 2.13
CA SER A 40 3.39 -4.07 2.83
C SER A 40 4.67 -3.97 2.00
N VAL A 41 5.28 -2.80 2.04
CA VAL A 41 6.52 -2.46 1.33
C VAL A 41 7.47 -1.77 2.29
N VAL A 42 8.70 -2.26 2.32
CA VAL A 42 9.85 -1.60 2.96
C VAL A 42 10.79 -1.17 1.83
N ALA A 43 11.06 0.12 1.70
CA ALA A 43 11.91 0.66 0.64
C ALA A 43 12.70 1.87 1.14
N GLY A 44 14.04 1.80 1.01
CA GLY A 44 14.97 2.87 1.36
C GLY A 44 15.16 3.15 2.86
N HIS A 45 14.33 2.58 3.73
CA HIS A 45 14.26 2.92 5.15
C HIS A 45 13.99 1.67 6.00
N SER A 46 14.24 1.75 7.31
CA SER A 46 14.05 0.63 8.25
C SER A 46 12.59 0.37 8.65
N TRP A 47 11.64 1.16 8.13
CA TRP A 47 10.20 1.02 8.39
C TRP A 47 9.41 0.74 7.11
N ARG A 48 8.17 0.27 7.29
CA ARG A 48 7.22 0.07 6.18
C ARG A 48 6.83 1.43 5.61
N VAL A 49 7.19 1.68 4.36
CA VAL A 49 6.74 2.87 3.62
C VAL A 49 5.33 2.69 3.05
N THR A 50 4.82 1.46 3.01
CA THR A 50 3.42 1.14 2.78
C THR A 50 3.04 0.00 3.71
N ASP A 51 1.93 0.16 4.46
CA ASP A 51 1.36 -0.88 5.31
C ASP A 51 -0.18 -0.79 5.27
N LEU A 52 -0.79 -1.57 4.38
CA LEU A 52 -2.22 -1.56 4.13
C LEU A 52 -2.82 -2.91 4.50
N ARG A 53 -3.90 -2.87 5.28
CA ARG A 53 -4.57 -4.07 5.78
C ARG A 53 -6.07 -3.96 5.63
N VAL A 54 -6.67 -5.05 5.17
CA VAL A 54 -8.10 -5.33 5.27
C VAL A 54 -8.21 -6.61 6.09
N ASP A 55 -8.51 -6.46 7.37
CA ASP A 55 -8.52 -7.59 8.29
C ASP A 55 -9.81 -8.41 8.20
N TRP A 56 -10.91 -7.81 7.73
CA TRP A 56 -12.18 -8.51 7.49
C TRP A 56 -13.05 -7.80 6.45
N SER A 57 -13.41 -8.51 5.37
CA SER A 57 -14.33 -8.05 4.33
C SER A 57 -14.89 -9.25 3.56
N ASP A 58 -16.03 -9.07 2.89
CA ASP A 58 -16.52 -10.03 1.87
C ASP A 58 -15.74 -9.90 0.54
N ASP A 59 -15.12 -8.75 0.29
CA ASP A 59 -14.25 -8.49 -0.88
C ASP A 59 -12.97 -7.75 -0.45
N PRO A 60 -12.05 -8.47 0.22
CA PRO A 60 -10.87 -7.84 0.81
C PRO A 60 -9.88 -7.35 -0.25
N LEU A 61 -9.83 -7.96 -1.43
CA LEU A 61 -8.90 -7.56 -2.49
C LEU A 61 -9.33 -6.26 -3.16
N ALA A 62 -10.63 -6.07 -3.43
CA ALA A 62 -11.12 -4.79 -3.93
C ALA A 62 -10.98 -3.69 -2.87
N ALA A 63 -11.22 -4.00 -1.59
CA ALA A 63 -11.00 -3.06 -0.49
C ALA A 63 -9.52 -2.65 -0.37
N LEU A 64 -8.58 -3.60 -0.45
CA LEU A 64 -7.15 -3.32 -0.43
C LEU A 64 -6.72 -2.47 -1.64
N SER A 65 -7.31 -2.72 -2.81
CA SER A 65 -7.05 -1.94 -4.02
C SER A 65 -7.43 -0.46 -3.84
N ARG A 66 -8.63 -0.21 -3.29
CA ARG A 66 -9.08 1.15 -2.98
C ARG A 66 -8.19 1.84 -1.94
N LEU A 67 -7.74 1.11 -0.91
CA LEU A 67 -6.77 1.64 0.06
C LEU A 67 -5.47 2.05 -0.63
N LEU A 68 -4.99 1.25 -1.59
CA LEU A 68 -3.77 1.58 -2.33
C LEU A 68 -3.94 2.84 -3.20
N GLU A 69 -5.08 2.98 -3.88
CA GLU A 69 -5.39 4.18 -4.69
C GLU A 69 -5.38 5.46 -3.84
N VAL A 70 -5.89 5.39 -2.60
CA VAL A 70 -5.83 6.52 -1.65
C VAL A 70 -4.40 6.75 -1.16
N TRP A 71 -3.68 5.69 -0.79
CA TRP A 71 -2.37 5.79 -0.14
C TRP A 71 -1.25 6.20 -1.09
N LEU A 72 -1.16 5.58 -2.26
CA LEU A 72 0.02 5.63 -3.12
C LEU A 72 0.44 7.06 -3.52
N PRO A 73 -0.48 7.99 -3.86
CA PRO A 73 -0.12 9.38 -4.16
C PRO A 73 0.51 10.12 -2.97
N GLN A 74 0.17 9.73 -1.74
CA GLN A 74 0.59 10.40 -0.52
C GLN A 74 1.88 9.82 0.08
N ARG A 75 2.28 8.63 -0.35
CA ARG A 75 3.41 7.87 0.23
C ARG A 75 4.69 8.69 0.32
N ALA A 76 5.07 9.39 -0.75
CA ALA A 76 6.29 10.19 -0.79
C ALA A 76 6.27 11.31 0.26
N ASP A 77 5.16 12.04 0.35
CA ASP A 77 4.99 13.11 1.34
C ASP A 77 5.07 12.59 2.78
N TYR A 78 4.53 11.40 3.05
CA TYR A 78 4.65 10.78 4.38
C TYR A 78 6.09 10.38 4.72
N ILE A 79 6.85 9.87 3.74
CA ILE A 79 8.28 9.61 3.92
C ILE A 79 9.04 10.90 4.19
N ASP A 80 8.79 11.95 3.39
CA ASP A 80 9.44 13.25 3.54
C ASP A 80 9.16 13.87 4.91
N ARG A 81 7.92 13.78 5.40
CA ARG A 81 7.55 14.24 6.75
C ARG A 81 8.26 13.48 7.86
N ALA A 82 8.43 12.17 7.72
CA ALA A 82 9.15 11.37 8.69
C ALA A 82 10.65 11.71 8.74
N LEU A 83 11.23 12.07 7.58
CA LEU A 83 12.66 12.41 7.46
C LEU A 83 12.99 13.87 7.78
N ARG A 84 12.10 14.80 7.43
CA ARG A 84 12.29 16.26 7.55
C ARG A 84 11.08 16.91 8.22
N PRO A 85 10.78 16.56 9.47
CA PRO A 85 9.59 17.03 10.17
C PRO A 85 9.52 18.56 10.29
N GLU A 86 10.65 19.25 10.32
CA GLU A 86 10.78 20.71 10.34
C GLU A 86 10.31 21.40 9.05
N SER A 87 10.34 20.69 7.92
CA SER A 87 9.92 21.21 6.62
C SER A 87 8.47 20.86 6.25
N SER A 88 7.78 20.11 7.11
CA SER A 88 6.38 19.75 6.90
C SER A 88 5.48 20.97 7.09
N PRO A 89 4.45 21.16 6.24
CA PRO A 89 3.40 22.15 6.48
C PRO A 89 2.80 21.99 7.88
N GLY A 90 2.59 23.11 8.56
CA GLY A 90 1.83 23.17 9.81
C GLY A 90 0.37 22.77 9.57
N PHE A 91 -0.26 22.20 10.60
CA PHE A 91 -1.66 21.81 10.59
C PHE A 91 -2.59 22.90 11.16
N GLY A 92 -2.02 24.02 11.63
CA GLY A 92 -2.81 25.12 12.19
C GLY A 92 -3.59 24.70 13.44
N VAL A 93 -3.10 23.66 14.13
CA VAL A 93 -3.68 23.16 15.38
C VAL A 93 -3.15 23.98 16.57
N PRO A 94 -3.91 24.11 17.67
CA PRO A 94 -3.40 24.79 18.86
C PRO A 94 -2.08 24.16 19.35
N GLY A 95 -1.02 24.97 19.45
CA GLY A 95 0.33 24.51 19.79
C GLY A 95 1.24 24.24 18.58
N ASP A 96 0.79 24.56 17.36
CA ASP A 96 1.62 24.61 16.17
C ASP A 96 2.28 26.00 16.07
N ASP A 97 3.55 26.10 16.47
CA ASP A 97 4.33 27.35 16.46
C ASP A 97 5.06 27.59 15.11
N ARG A 98 4.73 26.82 14.06
CA ARG A 98 5.33 26.95 12.72
C ARG A 98 4.62 27.94 11.81
#